data_AF-A0A8S9VUZ4-F1
#
_entry.id   AF-A0A8S9VUZ4-F1
#
_cell.length_a   1.000
_cell.length_b   1.000
_cell.length_c   1.000
_cell.angle_alpha   90.00
_cell.angle_beta   90.00
_cell.angle_gamma   90.00
#
_symmetry.space_group_name_H-M   'P 1'
#
loop_
_entity.id
_entity.type
_entity.pdbx_description
1 polymer ?
#
loop_
_entity_poly.entity_id
_entity_poly.type
_entity_poly.pdbx_seq_one_letter_code
_entity_poly.pdbx_strand_id
1 'polypeptide(L)'
;MRQATKSVPLRPNAVEPLTRQNSGDNTGDGLPDINYSFVDGKAVKITVAPKGAGSENMSAIQMLKPSQVDSVKRFVVETVLKAGGMPCPPIIVGVGIGGSFDKSARLAKRSLLRDINDMGDFEQELLNAINSLGIGPMGLGGRTTALAVHVEKAHCHTASLPVAVNIQCWANRHASVTLEAGHD
;
A
#
# COMPACT_ATOMS: atom_id res chain seq x y z
N MET A 1 12.12 8.11 14.17
CA MET A 1 12.89 7.22 13.27
C MET A 1 14.35 7.04 13.72
N ARG A 2 15.20 8.08 13.74
CA ARG A 2 16.62 7.96 14.17
C ARG A 2 16.81 7.26 15.52
N GLN A 3 16.07 7.71 16.54
CA GLN A 3 16.10 7.08 17.86
C GLN A 3 15.64 5.63 17.79
N ALA A 4 14.51 5.35 17.13
CA ALA A 4 13.99 4.00 16.96
C ALA A 4 14.99 3.06 16.27
N THR A 5 15.74 3.51 15.26
CA THR A 5 16.77 2.69 14.59
C THR A 5 17.93 2.33 15.54
N LYS A 6 18.23 3.17 16.53
CA LYS A 6 19.29 2.91 17.52
C LYS A 6 18.80 2.09 18.71
N SER A 7 17.62 2.42 19.23
CA SER A 7 17.08 1.83 20.46
C SER A 7 16.39 0.49 20.21
N VAL A 8 15.78 0.33 19.04
CA VAL A 8 15.28 -0.95 18.52
C VAL A 8 16.30 -1.35 17.46
N PRO A 9 16.88 -2.57 17.48
CA PRO A 9 17.92 -2.96 16.53
C PRO A 9 17.35 -3.18 15.12
N LEU A 10 16.86 -2.11 14.49
CA LEU A 10 16.33 -2.08 13.14
C LEU A 10 17.49 -2.05 12.15
N ARG A 11 17.36 -2.78 11.04
CA ARG A 11 18.31 -2.66 9.94
C ARG A 11 18.18 -1.28 9.28
N PRO A 12 19.26 -0.50 9.10
CA PRO A 12 19.23 0.73 8.33
C PRO A 12 19.14 0.41 6.83
N ASN A 13 18.05 0.80 6.19
CA ASN A 13 17.74 0.53 4.78
C ASN A 13 17.55 1.80 3.94
N ALA A 14 17.59 3.00 4.53
CA ALA A 14 17.54 4.25 3.77
C ALA A 14 18.93 4.54 3.18
N VAL A 15 18.97 4.65 1.86
CA VAL A 15 20.19 4.81 1.06
C VAL A 15 20.00 5.95 0.08
N GLU A 16 21.06 6.68 -0.22
CA GLU A 16 21.04 7.64 -1.31
C GLU A 16 20.85 6.87 -2.65
N PRO A 17 19.88 7.26 -3.51
CA PRO A 17 19.46 6.45 -4.65
C PRO A 17 20.57 6.08 -5.65
N LEU A 18 21.52 6.98 -5.95
CA LEU A 18 22.50 6.81 -7.03
C LEU A 18 23.84 6.22 -6.54
N THR A 19 24.36 6.73 -5.43
CA THR A 19 25.62 6.30 -4.79
C THR A 19 25.45 5.06 -3.93
N ARG A 20 24.22 4.74 -3.52
CA ARG A 20 23.88 3.63 -2.62
C ARG A 20 24.47 3.76 -1.21
N GLN A 21 25.01 4.92 -0.86
CA GLN A 21 25.52 5.17 0.48
C GLN A 21 24.37 5.06 1.49
N ASN A 22 24.58 4.27 2.55
CA ASN A 22 23.58 4.08 3.59
C ASN A 22 23.62 5.22 4.60
N SER A 23 22.45 5.75 4.96
CA SER A 23 22.27 6.77 6.00
C SER A 23 22.68 6.32 7.40
N GLY A 24 22.65 5.01 7.65
CA GLY A 24 22.94 4.40 8.95
C GLY A 24 21.81 4.50 9.97
N ASP A 25 20.74 5.25 9.71
CA ASP A 25 19.69 5.52 10.71
C ASP A 25 18.24 5.46 10.20
N ASN A 26 18.01 4.95 8.98
CA ASN A 26 16.72 4.91 8.29
C ASN A 26 16.10 6.30 8.01
N THR A 27 16.90 7.36 8.02
CA THR A 27 16.49 8.72 7.61
C THR A 27 17.32 9.21 6.44
N GLY A 28 17.00 10.40 5.93
CA GLY A 28 17.71 11.01 4.80
C GLY A 28 16.83 12.07 4.14
N ASP A 29 17.33 12.69 3.08
CA ASP A 29 16.57 13.70 2.36
C ASP A 29 15.27 13.10 1.81
N GLY A 30 14.14 13.71 2.17
CA GLY A 30 12.80 13.22 1.82
C GLY A 30 12.30 12.01 2.62
N LEU A 31 13.05 11.54 3.65
CA LEU A 31 12.63 10.42 4.51
C LEU A 31 12.62 10.79 6.01
N PRO A 32 11.57 10.41 6.77
CA PRO A 32 10.40 9.65 6.33
C PRO A 32 9.46 10.47 5.43
N ASP A 33 8.76 9.80 4.53
CA ASP A 33 7.68 10.40 3.75
C ASP A 33 6.49 10.69 4.69
N ILE A 34 6.04 11.95 4.72
CA ILE A 34 4.95 12.41 5.59
C ILE A 34 3.78 12.79 4.69
N ASN A 35 2.71 11.99 4.78
CA ASN A 35 1.43 12.31 4.13
C ASN A 35 0.46 12.80 5.20
N TYR A 36 -0.20 13.91 4.93
CA TYR A 36 -1.23 14.48 5.81
C TYR A 36 -2.48 14.84 5.01
N SER A 37 -3.60 14.86 5.69
CA SER A 37 -4.87 15.36 5.18
C SER A 37 -5.59 16.08 6.30
N PHE A 38 -6.26 17.18 5.97
CA PHE A 38 -7.12 17.87 6.91
C PHE A 38 -8.43 17.09 7.09
N VAL A 39 -8.91 17.08 8.32
CA VAL A 39 -10.20 16.51 8.72
C VAL A 39 -10.87 17.51 9.67
N ASP A 40 -12.19 17.44 9.76
CA ASP A 40 -12.91 18.22 10.75
C ASP A 40 -12.59 17.73 12.17
N GLY A 41 -12.57 18.66 13.12
CA GLY A 41 -12.32 18.36 14.54
C GLY A 41 -11.01 18.94 15.07
N LYS A 42 -10.63 18.51 16.28
CA LYS A 42 -9.47 19.02 17.04
C LYS A 42 -8.45 17.93 17.39
N ALA A 43 -8.59 16.75 16.80
CA ALA A 43 -7.72 15.62 17.05
C ALA A 43 -6.71 15.43 15.92
N VAL A 44 -5.53 14.91 16.25
CA VAL A 44 -4.50 14.51 15.29
C VAL A 44 -4.34 13.00 15.37
N LYS A 45 -4.68 12.30 14.29
CA LYS A 45 -4.36 10.87 14.14
C LYS A 45 -3.04 10.72 13.41
N ILE A 46 -2.08 10.07 14.06
CA ILE A 46 -0.76 9.76 13.49
C ILE A 46 -0.69 8.26 13.27
N THR A 47 -0.38 7.85 12.05
CA THR A 47 -0.10 6.45 11.70
C THR A 47 1.32 6.32 11.22
N VAL A 48 2.08 5.40 11.82
CA VAL A 48 3.42 5.03 11.37
C VAL A 48 3.32 3.67 10.68
N ALA A 49 3.80 3.58 9.43
CA ALA A 49 3.72 2.36 8.62
C ALA A 49 5.09 1.99 8.01
N PRO A 50 5.95 1.22 8.72
CA PRO A 50 7.22 0.75 8.19
C PRO A 50 7.05 -0.25 7.03
N LYS A 51 7.25 0.24 5.82
CA LYS A 51 7.00 -0.52 4.60
C LYS A 51 8.26 -1.28 4.13
N GLY A 52 8.08 -2.55 3.77
CA GLY A 52 9.16 -3.39 3.27
C GLY A 52 9.34 -3.23 1.76
N ALA A 53 10.60 -3.15 1.30
CA ALA A 53 10.91 -2.97 -0.12
C ALA A 53 10.42 -4.14 -0.99
N GLY A 54 10.47 -5.38 -0.49
CA GLY A 54 10.03 -6.55 -1.25
C GLY A 54 8.57 -6.49 -1.69
N SER A 55 7.68 -5.91 -0.88
CA SER A 55 6.29 -5.68 -1.27
C SER A 55 6.10 -4.36 -2.00
N GLU A 56 6.84 -3.31 -1.62
CA GLU A 56 6.78 -2.02 -2.33
C GLU A 56 7.12 -2.16 -3.80
N ASN A 57 8.19 -2.88 -4.12
CA ASN A 57 8.68 -3.07 -5.49
C ASN A 57 7.72 -3.87 -6.39
N MET A 58 6.72 -4.53 -5.81
CA MET A 58 5.70 -5.29 -6.54
C MET A 58 4.42 -4.47 -6.79
N SER A 59 4.42 -3.21 -6.38
CA SER A 59 3.35 -2.26 -6.62
C SER A 59 3.42 -1.74 -8.06
N ALA A 60 2.28 -1.37 -8.63
CA ALA A 60 2.21 -0.88 -10.01
C ALA A 60 1.18 0.26 -10.14
N ILE A 61 1.37 1.10 -11.15
CA ILE A 61 0.40 2.12 -11.54
C ILE A 61 0.21 2.11 -13.05
N GLN A 62 -1.02 2.26 -13.50
CA GLN A 62 -1.36 2.36 -14.91
C GLN A 62 -2.37 3.48 -15.15
N MET A 63 -2.14 4.24 -16.21
CA MET A 63 -3.07 5.26 -16.70
C MET A 63 -4.00 4.61 -17.72
N LEU A 64 -5.17 4.15 -17.28
CA LEU A 64 -6.18 3.58 -18.16
C LEU A 64 -6.93 4.69 -18.91
N LYS A 65 -7.51 4.32 -20.05
CA LYS A 65 -8.48 5.19 -20.73
C LYS A 65 -9.81 5.17 -19.97
N PRO A 66 -10.61 6.25 -20.03
CA PRO A 66 -11.94 6.29 -19.43
C PRO A 66 -12.87 5.16 -19.91
N SER A 67 -12.70 4.68 -21.14
CA SER A 67 -13.47 3.56 -21.70
C SER A 67 -13.04 2.18 -21.17
N GLN A 68 -12.01 2.10 -20.32
CA GLN A 68 -11.41 0.85 -19.83
C GLN A 68 -11.75 0.58 -18.36
N VAL A 69 -12.90 1.03 -17.87
CA VAL A 69 -13.32 0.81 -16.47
C VAL A 69 -13.29 -0.69 -16.11
N ASP A 70 -13.78 -1.56 -16.99
CA ASP A 70 -13.80 -3.00 -16.77
C ASP A 70 -12.38 -3.63 -16.72
N SER A 71 -11.36 -2.90 -17.19
CA SER A 71 -9.97 -3.34 -17.14
C SER A 71 -9.30 -3.11 -15.78
N VAL A 72 -9.95 -2.39 -14.85
CA VAL A 72 -9.45 -2.17 -13.49
C VAL A 72 -9.22 -3.50 -12.77
N LYS A 73 -10.23 -4.39 -12.76
CA LYS A 73 -10.13 -5.71 -12.13
C LYS A 73 -8.99 -6.53 -12.72
N ARG A 74 -8.90 -6.53 -14.04
CA ARG A 74 -7.83 -7.23 -14.78
C ARG A 74 -6.46 -6.70 -14.37
N PHE A 75 -6.27 -5.38 -14.31
CA PHE A 75 -5.01 -4.78 -13.91
C PHE A 75 -4.59 -5.16 -12.49
N VAL A 76 -5.53 -5.16 -11.53
CA VAL A 76 -5.28 -5.57 -10.14
C VAL A 76 -4.81 -7.03 -10.09
N VAL A 77 -5.57 -7.94 -10.71
CA VAL A 77 -5.27 -9.38 -10.70
C VAL A 77 -3.95 -9.67 -11.43
N GLU A 78 -3.70 -9.05 -12.59
CA GLU A 78 -2.44 -9.20 -13.33
C GLU A 78 -1.24 -8.68 -12.55
N THR A 79 -1.39 -7.62 -11.76
CA THR A 79 -0.32 -7.10 -10.91
C THR A 79 0.07 -8.12 -9.84
N VAL A 80 -0.92 -8.73 -9.18
CA VAL A 80 -0.65 -9.78 -8.18
C VAL A 80 -0.07 -11.04 -8.84
N LEU A 81 -0.56 -11.41 -10.02
CA LEU A 81 -0.02 -12.53 -10.79
C LEU A 81 1.46 -12.33 -11.12
N LYS A 82 1.83 -11.14 -11.59
CA LYS A 82 3.24 -10.79 -11.88
C LYS A 82 4.09 -10.76 -10.62
N ALA A 83 3.53 -10.34 -9.49
CA ALA A 83 4.22 -10.32 -8.20
C ALA A 83 4.54 -11.73 -7.67
N GLY A 84 3.65 -12.70 -7.88
CA GLY A 84 3.85 -14.09 -7.47
C GLY A 84 4.21 -14.22 -5.97
N GLY A 85 5.25 -14.99 -5.67
CA GLY A 85 5.76 -15.19 -4.30
C GLY A 85 6.66 -14.07 -3.76
N MET A 86 7.06 -13.10 -4.60
CA MET A 86 8.04 -12.07 -4.22
C MET A 86 7.64 -11.18 -3.03
N PRO A 87 6.37 -10.75 -2.86
CA PRO A 87 5.97 -9.93 -1.72
C PRO A 87 5.68 -10.75 -0.45
N CYS A 88 6.13 -12.01 -0.39
CA CYS A 88 5.91 -12.93 0.73
C CYS A 88 4.42 -13.05 1.10
N PRO A 89 3.57 -13.60 0.20
CA PRO A 89 2.16 -13.82 0.49
C PRO A 89 1.95 -14.73 1.71
N PRO A 90 0.83 -14.60 2.44
CA PRO A 90 -0.37 -13.92 2.01
C PRO A 90 -0.29 -12.38 2.17
N ILE A 91 -0.71 -11.67 1.12
CA ILE A 91 -0.60 -10.20 1.02
C ILE A 91 -1.90 -9.47 1.38
N ILE A 92 -1.80 -8.17 1.62
CA ILE A 92 -2.94 -7.24 1.57
C ILE A 92 -2.73 -6.35 0.33
N VAL A 93 -3.78 -6.17 -0.47
CA VAL A 93 -3.71 -5.43 -1.73
C VAL A 93 -4.46 -4.11 -1.60
N GLY A 94 -3.73 -3.00 -1.65
CA GLY A 94 -4.32 -1.68 -1.72
C GLY A 94 -4.52 -1.25 -3.17
N VAL A 95 -5.68 -0.69 -3.51
CA VAL A 95 -6.04 -0.23 -4.85
C VAL A 95 -6.52 1.22 -4.78
N GLY A 96 -5.95 2.08 -5.61
CA GLY A 96 -6.37 3.47 -5.77
C GLY A 96 -6.94 3.67 -7.16
N ILE A 97 -8.15 4.21 -7.28
CA ILE A 97 -8.81 4.45 -8.58
C ILE A 97 -9.17 5.92 -8.71
N GLY A 98 -8.75 6.55 -9.80
CA GLY A 98 -8.97 7.96 -10.07
C GLY A 98 -7.93 8.89 -9.42
N GLY A 99 -8.28 10.17 -9.29
CA GLY A 99 -7.33 11.24 -8.95
C GLY A 99 -6.37 11.59 -10.10
N SER A 100 -5.19 12.10 -9.73
CA SER A 100 -3.99 12.24 -10.57
C SER A 100 -3.08 11.01 -10.43
N PHE A 101 -2.00 10.95 -11.23
CA PHE A 101 -0.98 9.90 -11.15
C PHE A 101 -0.52 9.64 -9.70
N ASP A 102 -0.07 10.67 -9.00
CA ASP A 102 0.41 10.57 -7.62
C ASP A 102 -0.71 10.30 -6.61
N LYS A 103 -1.90 10.88 -6.82
CA LYS A 103 -3.05 10.70 -5.92
C LYS A 103 -3.52 9.25 -5.92
N SER A 104 -3.58 8.61 -7.08
CA SER A 104 -3.94 7.19 -7.20
C SER A 104 -3.02 6.31 -6.37
N ALA A 105 -1.70 6.50 -6.49
CA ALA A 105 -0.71 5.78 -5.69
C ALA A 105 -0.85 6.04 -4.18
N ARG A 106 -1.11 7.29 -3.78
CA ARG A 106 -1.37 7.65 -2.37
C ARG A 106 -2.64 7.01 -1.82
N LEU A 107 -3.71 6.93 -2.62
CA LEU A 107 -4.95 6.25 -2.25
C LEU A 107 -4.72 4.75 -2.05
N ALA A 108 -4.03 4.10 -2.99
CA ALA A 108 -3.67 2.68 -2.89
C ALA A 108 -2.84 2.38 -1.63
N LYS A 109 -1.85 3.23 -1.33
CA LYS A 109 -1.02 3.08 -0.13
C LYS A 109 -1.79 3.33 1.15
N ARG A 110 -2.71 4.32 1.16
CA ARG A 110 -3.55 4.64 2.31
C ARG A 110 -4.56 3.54 2.62
N SER A 111 -5.12 2.88 1.60
CA SER A 111 -6.13 1.85 1.78
C SER A 111 -5.60 0.64 2.57
N LEU A 112 -4.28 0.40 2.54
CA LEU A 112 -3.60 -0.62 3.34
C LEU A 112 -3.69 -0.42 4.87
N LEU A 113 -4.16 0.74 5.34
CA LEU A 113 -4.34 1.02 6.76
C LEU A 113 -5.72 0.60 7.29
N ARG A 114 -6.61 0.11 6.42
CA ARG A 114 -7.95 -0.37 6.80
C ARG A 114 -7.88 -1.71 7.53
N ASP A 115 -8.95 -2.02 8.27
CA ASP A 115 -9.11 -3.33 8.89
C ASP A 115 -9.31 -4.38 7.80
N ILE A 116 -8.57 -5.49 7.87
CA ILE A 116 -8.61 -6.56 6.86
C ILE A 116 -9.98 -7.22 6.74
N ASN A 117 -10.85 -7.08 7.75
CA ASN A 117 -12.21 -7.63 7.74
C ASN A 117 -13.24 -6.66 7.13
N ASP A 118 -12.86 -5.41 6.91
CA ASP A 118 -13.72 -4.38 6.32
C ASP A 118 -13.55 -4.37 4.79
N MET A 119 -14.35 -5.20 4.10
CA MET A 119 -14.38 -5.27 2.64
C MET A 119 -15.81 -5.18 2.10
N GLY A 120 -16.00 -4.38 1.06
CA GLY A 120 -17.22 -4.34 0.26
C GLY A 120 -17.24 -5.38 -0.87
N ASP A 121 -18.35 -5.48 -1.58
CA ASP A 121 -18.57 -6.52 -2.61
C ASP A 121 -17.50 -6.54 -3.70
N PHE A 122 -17.10 -5.38 -4.21
CA PHE A 122 -16.07 -5.27 -5.24
C PHE A 122 -14.68 -5.70 -4.73
N GLU A 123 -14.36 -5.41 -3.47
CA GLU A 123 -13.12 -5.83 -2.82
C GLU A 123 -13.09 -7.35 -2.64
N GLN A 124 -14.22 -7.93 -2.22
CA GLN A 124 -14.37 -9.37 -2.08
C GLN A 124 -14.28 -10.10 -3.43
N GLU A 125 -14.86 -9.51 -4.49
CA GLU A 125 -14.74 -10.03 -5.85
C GLU A 125 -13.27 -10.07 -6.32
N LEU A 126 -12.50 -9.01 -6.06
CA LEU A 126 -11.07 -8.95 -6.36
C LEU A 126 -10.28 -9.97 -5.54
N LEU A 127 -10.57 -10.09 -4.25
CA LEU A 127 -9.93 -11.05 -3.35
C LEU A 127 -10.12 -12.49 -3.85
N ASN A 128 -11.36 -12.84 -4.23
CA ASN A 128 -11.68 -14.16 -4.77
C ASN A 128 -10.95 -14.42 -6.10
N ALA A 129 -10.87 -13.43 -6.99
CA ALA A 129 -10.14 -13.54 -8.25
C ALA A 129 -8.63 -13.73 -8.02
N ILE A 130 -8.03 -12.99 -7.09
CA ILE A 130 -6.62 -13.13 -6.71
C ILE A 130 -6.32 -14.51 -6.10
N ASN A 131 -7.17 -14.97 -5.19
CA ASN A 131 -6.97 -16.27 -4.54
C ASN A 131 -7.20 -17.45 -5.50
N SER A 132 -8.02 -17.27 -6.53
CA SER A 132 -8.20 -18.24 -7.61
C SER A 132 -6.97 -18.41 -8.51
N LEU A 133 -5.97 -17.51 -8.43
CA LEU A 133 -4.69 -17.66 -9.17
C LEU A 133 -3.85 -18.86 -8.67
N GLY A 134 -4.14 -19.37 -7.46
CA GLY A 134 -3.43 -20.54 -6.92
C GLY A 134 -1.97 -20.29 -6.51
N ILE A 135 -1.51 -19.03 -6.46
CA ILE A 135 -0.13 -18.66 -6.06
C ILE A 135 0.16 -19.12 -4.63
N GLY A 136 -0.77 -18.85 -3.71
CA GLY A 136 -0.72 -19.31 -2.33
C GLY A 136 0.40 -18.72 -1.46
N PRO A 137 0.51 -19.18 -0.21
CA PRO A 137 1.49 -18.68 0.75
C PRO A 137 2.93 -18.84 0.24
N MET A 138 3.72 -17.77 0.36
CA MET A 138 5.10 -17.68 -0.15
C MET A 138 5.27 -17.97 -1.65
N GLY A 139 4.19 -18.07 -2.43
CA GLY A 139 4.24 -18.48 -3.83
C GLY A 139 4.46 -19.98 -4.05
N LEU A 140 4.20 -20.82 -3.03
CA LEU A 140 4.42 -22.26 -3.06
C LEU A 140 3.18 -23.06 -3.49
N GLY A 141 2.14 -22.37 -3.99
CA GLY A 141 0.84 -22.96 -4.29
C GLY A 141 -0.13 -22.88 -3.10
N GLY A 142 -1.42 -22.96 -3.39
CA GLY A 142 -2.48 -23.03 -2.38
C GLY A 142 -3.61 -22.02 -2.60
N ARG A 143 -4.50 -21.91 -1.61
CA ARG A 143 -5.77 -21.17 -1.74
C ARG A 143 -5.69 -19.71 -1.29
N THR A 144 -4.63 -19.32 -0.58
CA THR A 144 -4.55 -18.01 0.09
C THR A 144 -3.33 -17.24 -0.37
N THR A 145 -3.51 -16.48 -1.45
CA THR A 145 -2.52 -15.53 -1.97
C THR A 145 -2.65 -14.18 -1.28
N ALA A 146 -3.88 -13.72 -1.02
CA ALA A 146 -4.18 -12.48 -0.34
C ALA A 146 -5.17 -12.70 0.80
N LEU A 147 -5.07 -11.88 1.85
CA LEU A 147 -5.99 -11.84 2.98
C LEU A 147 -7.09 -10.80 2.79
N ALA A 148 -6.77 -9.67 2.16
CA ALA A 148 -7.70 -8.57 1.96
C ALA A 148 -7.33 -7.76 0.71
N VAL A 149 -8.34 -7.10 0.14
CA VAL A 149 -8.21 -6.08 -0.90
C VAL A 149 -8.94 -4.83 -0.42
N HIS A 150 -8.29 -3.66 -0.48
CA HIS A 150 -8.92 -2.40 -0.10
C HIS A 150 -8.82 -1.37 -1.22
N VAL A 151 -9.96 -0.86 -1.67
CA VAL A 151 -10.12 0.07 -2.77
C VAL A 151 -10.48 1.45 -2.22
N GLU A 152 -9.71 2.45 -2.62
CA GLU A 152 -9.97 3.87 -2.36
C GLU A 152 -10.16 4.60 -3.69
N LYS A 153 -11.11 5.52 -3.75
CA LYS A 153 -11.49 6.22 -4.98
C LYS A 153 -11.40 7.73 -4.84
N ALA A 154 -11.12 8.40 -5.95
CA ALA A 154 -11.32 9.84 -6.11
C ALA A 154 -11.85 10.14 -7.52
N HIS A 155 -12.52 11.27 -7.68
CA HIS A 155 -12.81 11.77 -9.02
C HIS A 155 -11.52 12.00 -9.81
N CYS A 156 -11.56 11.78 -11.11
CA CYS A 156 -10.47 12.02 -12.04
C CYS A 156 -10.95 12.84 -13.23
N HIS A 157 -10.00 13.38 -13.99
CA HIS A 157 -10.29 14.11 -15.23
C HIS A 157 -11.01 13.20 -16.23
N THR A 158 -11.98 13.74 -16.98
CA THR A 158 -12.81 12.96 -17.93
C THR A 158 -12.01 12.21 -19.00
N ALA A 159 -10.79 12.66 -19.29
CA ALA A 159 -9.86 12.03 -20.23
C ALA A 159 -8.90 10.99 -19.62
N SER A 160 -8.97 10.70 -18.31
CA SER A 160 -8.01 9.84 -17.62
C SER A 160 -8.65 8.93 -16.59
N LEU A 161 -8.14 7.71 -16.45
CA LEU A 161 -8.48 6.78 -15.36
C LEU A 161 -7.19 6.22 -14.73
N PRO A 162 -6.57 6.93 -13.77
CA PRO A 162 -5.40 6.43 -13.05
C PRO A 162 -5.79 5.28 -12.13
N VAL A 163 -5.05 4.17 -12.16
CA VAL A 163 -5.24 3.04 -11.27
C VAL A 163 -3.91 2.60 -10.71
N ALA A 164 -3.79 2.55 -9.39
CA ALA A 164 -2.60 2.09 -8.70
C ALA A 164 -2.92 0.88 -7.82
N VAL A 165 -1.96 -0.03 -7.71
CA VAL A 165 -1.95 -1.18 -6.82
C VAL A 165 -0.73 -1.05 -5.92
N ASN A 166 -0.92 -1.00 -4.61
CA ASN A 166 0.15 -1.05 -3.62
C ASN A 166 0.06 -2.36 -2.84
N ILE A 167 1.14 -3.15 -2.83
CA ILE A 167 1.15 -4.46 -2.18
C ILE A 167 1.75 -4.35 -0.78
N GLN A 168 1.07 -4.91 0.21
CA GLN A 168 1.58 -5.08 1.58
C GLN A 168 1.90 -6.55 1.84
N CYS A 169 3.12 -6.83 2.29
CA CYS A 169 3.53 -8.19 2.67
C CYS A 169 2.93 -8.63 4.02
N TRP A 170 3.07 -9.93 4.31
CA TRP A 170 2.62 -10.56 5.56
C TRP A 170 3.07 -9.85 6.84
N ALA A 171 4.20 -9.13 6.82
CA ALA A 171 4.69 -8.42 7.98
C ALA A 171 3.71 -7.34 8.50
N ASN A 172 2.83 -6.83 7.63
CA ASN A 172 1.79 -5.81 7.89
C ASN A 172 2.03 -4.91 9.12
N ARG A 173 3.04 -4.03 9.03
CA ARG A 173 3.50 -3.24 10.18
C ARG A 173 2.93 -1.84 10.09
N HIS A 174 1.98 -1.52 10.95
CA HIS A 174 1.54 -0.15 11.19
C HIS A 174 0.97 0.01 12.59
N ALA A 175 1.10 1.21 13.15
CA ALA A 175 0.51 1.58 14.43
C ALA A 175 -0.08 2.98 14.34
N SER A 176 -1.21 3.21 15.00
CA SER A 176 -1.88 4.51 15.03
C SER A 176 -2.07 5.01 16.46
N VAL A 177 -1.95 6.32 16.64
CA VAL A 177 -2.31 7.03 17.87
C VAL A 177 -3.16 8.24 17.50
N THR A 178 -4.18 8.53 18.29
CA THR A 178 -4.98 9.74 18.19
C THR A 178 -4.66 10.62 19.39
N LEU A 179 -4.29 11.87 19.13
CA LEU A 179 -4.03 12.89 20.13
C LEU A 179 -5.19 13.88 20.10
N GLU A 180 -5.83 14.12 21.24
CA GLU A 180 -6.89 15.11 21.39
C GLU A 180 -6.34 16.35 22.10
N ALA A 181 -6.86 17.53 21.76
CA ALA A 181 -6.51 18.75 22.48
C ALA A 181 -7.17 18.74 23.87
N GLY A 182 -6.42 18.40 24.93
CA GLY A 182 -6.94 18.49 26.30
C GLY A 182 -6.36 17.55 27.37
N HIS A 183 -5.13 17.06 27.26
CA HIS A 183 -4.46 16.39 28.38
C HIS A 183 -3.17 17.14 28.75
N ASP A 184 -3.30 18.00 29.76
CA ASP A 184 -2.21 18.37 30.67
C ASP A 184 -1.80 17.17 31.53
#